data_AF-A0A2N6IG16-F1
#
_entry.id   AF-A0A2N6IG16-F1
#
_cell.length_a   1.000
_cell.length_b   1.000
_cell.length_c   1.000
_cell.angle_alpha   90.00
_cell.angle_beta   90.00
_cell.angle_gamma   90.00
#
_symmetry.space_group_name_H-M   'P 1'
#
loop_
_entity.id
_entity.type
_entity.pdbx_description
1 polymer ?
#
loop_
_entity_poly.entity_id
_entity_poly.type
_entity_poly.pdbx_seq_one_letter_code
_entity_poly.pdbx_strand_id
1 'polypeptide(L)' 'MSFENPTIHKGFTISATASQRRDGRWVGSYVSQNQAHGAYADTCDYDDCSNEKEAQQLALSVGWSLADGMQAR' A
#
# COMPACT_ATOMS: atom_id res chain seq x y z
N MET A 1 6.41 5.85 11.36
CA MET A 1 6.59 6.62 10.11
C MET A 1 5.23 6.82 9.49
N SER A 2 4.95 7.99 8.88
CA SER A 2 3.73 8.24 8.12
C SER A 2 4.12 8.52 6.67
N PHE A 3 3.46 7.87 5.72
CA PHE A 3 3.62 8.04 4.28
C PHE A 3 2.58 9.00 3.75
N GLU A 4 2.95 9.82 2.78
CA GLU A 4 1.98 10.55 1.96
C GLU A 4 1.20 9.56 1.09
N ASN A 5 -0.02 9.92 0.66
CA ASN A 5 -0.85 9.06 -0.18
C ASN A 5 -1.33 9.86 -1.41
N PRO A 6 -0.85 9.56 -2.63
CA PRO A 6 0.16 8.54 -2.95
C PRO A 6 1.57 8.91 -2.47
N THR A 7 2.45 7.91 -2.42
CA THR A 7 3.88 8.06 -2.11
C THR A 7 4.73 7.49 -3.25
N ILE A 8 5.94 8.01 -3.41
CA ILE A 8 6.88 7.58 -4.46
C ILE A 8 8.12 7.00 -3.79
N HIS A 9 8.48 5.77 -4.14
CA HIS A 9 9.67 5.08 -3.64
C HIS A 9 10.32 4.25 -4.72
N LYS A 10 11.63 4.41 -4.94
CA LYS A 10 12.43 3.61 -5.90
C LYS A 10 11.86 3.52 -7.34
N GLY A 11 11.15 4.56 -7.78
CA GLY A 11 10.50 4.60 -9.10
C GLY A 11 9.11 3.95 -9.15
N PHE A 12 8.61 3.47 -8.00
CA PHE A 12 7.24 3.01 -7.84
C PHE A 12 6.36 4.14 -7.28
N THR A 13 5.19 4.35 -7.87
CA THR A 13 4.10 5.14 -7.29
C THR A 13 3.18 4.20 -6.53
N ILE A 14 3.12 4.37 -5.22
CA ILE A 14 2.35 3.51 -4.31
C ILE A 14 1.17 4.34 -3.78
N SER A 15 -0.04 3.87 -3.99
CA SER A 15 -1.28 4.49 -3.48
C SER A 15 -2.00 3.49 -2.60
N ALA A 16 -2.68 3.96 -1.56
CA ALA A 16 -3.50 3.10 -0.71
C ALA A 16 -4.95 3.57 -0.62
N THR A 17 -5.86 2.61 -0.54
CA THR A 17 -7.25 2.82 -0.16
C THR A 17 -7.54 2.00 1.10
N ALA A 18 -8.62 2.32 1.80
CA ALA A 18 -9.09 1.51 2.90
C ALA A 18 -10.60 1.37 2.85
N SER A 19 -11.10 0.25 3.35
CA SER A 19 -12.53 -0.05 3.42
C SER A 19 -12.88 -0.64 4.77
N GLN A 20 -14.04 -0.26 5.31
CA GLN A 20 -14.54 -0.82 6.55
C GLN A 20 -15.33 -2.10 6.26
N ARG A 21 -15.01 -3.17 6.99
CA ARG A 21 -15.73 -4.44 6.97
C ARG A 21 -16.99 -4.37 7.83
N ARG A 22 -17.92 -5.31 7.63
CA ARG A 22 -19.21 -5.36 8.36
C ARG A 22 -19.06 -5.51 9.87
N ASP A 23 -17.92 -6.01 10.34
CA ASP A 23 -17.59 -6.17 11.76
C ASP A 23 -16.89 -4.93 12.36
N GLY A 24 -16.78 -3.84 11.61
CA GLY A 24 -16.21 -2.58 12.05
C GLY A 24 -14.69 -2.45 11.85
N ARG A 25 -14.00 -3.53 11.43
CA ARG A 25 -12.56 -3.53 11.18
C ARG A 25 -12.23 -2.82 9.87
N TRP A 26 -11.13 -2.08 9.83
CA TRP A 26 -10.65 -1.44 8.61
C TRP A 26 -9.59 -2.29 7.93
N VAL A 27 -9.69 -2.42 6.61
CA VAL A 27 -8.71 -3.12 5.78
C VAL A 27 -8.15 -2.18 4.74
N GLY A 28 -6.83 -2.13 4.68
CA GLY A 28 -6.07 -1.36 3.71
C GLY A 28 -5.72 -2.21 2.50
N SER A 29 -5.80 -1.60 1.32
CA SER A 29 -5.32 -2.15 0.06
C SER A 29 -4.39 -1.11 -0.56
N TYR A 30 -3.34 -1.55 -1.27
CA TYR A 30 -2.50 -0.63 -2.02
C TYR A 30 -2.46 -0.99 -3.51
N VAL A 31 -1.84 -0.12 -4.29
CA VAL A 31 -1.52 -0.30 -5.72
C VAL A 31 -0.13 0.28 -5.91
N SER A 32 0.77 -0.44 -6.59
CA SER A 32 2.18 -0.04 -6.80
C SER A 32 2.55 -0.08 -8.28
N GLN A 33 2.67 1.08 -8.92
CA GLN A 33 2.91 1.19 -10.37
C GLN A 33 4.34 1.61 -10.68
N ASN A 34 4.98 1.02 -11.69
CA ASN A 34 6.30 1.43 -12.18
C ASN A 34 6.32 1.50 -13.72
N GLN A 35 6.71 2.66 -14.28
CA GLN A 35 6.76 2.87 -15.73
C GLN A 35 7.78 1.97 -16.45
N ALA A 36 8.83 1.50 -15.76
CA ALA A 36 9.87 0.66 -16.35
C ALA A 36 9.51 -0.83 -16.47
N HIS A 37 8.57 -1.32 -15.65
CA HIS A 37 8.21 -2.75 -15.59
C HIS A 37 6.73 -3.03 -15.96
N GLY A 38 6.01 -2.02 -16.47
CA GLY A 38 4.56 -2.10 -16.68
C GLY A 38 3.78 -1.82 -15.38
N ALA A 39 2.50 -1.48 -15.52
CA ALA A 39 1.63 -1.19 -14.38
C ALA A 39 1.39 -2.47 -13.56
N TYR A 40 2.23 -2.69 -12.55
CA TYR A 40 1.98 -3.69 -11.52
C TYR A 40 0.89 -3.14 -10.58
N ALA A 41 0.01 -4.01 -10.09
CA ALA A 41 -1.08 -3.60 -9.20
C ALA A 41 -1.26 -4.70 -8.15
N ASP A 42 -0.48 -4.60 -7.08
CA ASP A 42 -0.62 -5.51 -5.94
C ASP A 42 -1.77 -5.08 -5.05
N THR A 43 -2.93 -5.67 -5.26
CA THR A 43 -4.04 -5.55 -4.30
C THR A 43 -3.94 -6.69 -3.29
N CYS A 44 -3.55 -6.37 -2.07
CA CYS A 44 -3.55 -7.30 -0.95
C CYS A 44 -4.36 -6.66 0.18
N ASP A 45 -5.33 -7.41 0.71
CA ASP A 45 -6.06 -7.03 1.91
C ASP A 45 -5.16 -7.24 3.13
N TYR A 46 -4.73 -6.16 3.76
CA TYR A 46 -3.90 -6.21 4.99
C TYR A 46 -4.72 -5.97 6.26
N ASP A 47 -4.08 -6.29 7.41
CA ASP A 47 -4.64 -6.47 8.76
C ASP A 47 -5.78 -5.55 9.21
N ASP A 48 -6.48 -6.03 10.25
CA ASP A 48 -7.53 -5.33 10.97
C ASP A 48 -7.01 -4.07 11.68
N CYS A 49 -7.21 -2.91 11.05
CA CYS A 49 -6.86 -1.61 11.62
C CYS A 49 -8.04 -0.97 12.33
N SER A 50 -7.76 -0.07 13.29
CA SER A 50 -8.80 0.56 14.11
C SER A 50 -9.48 1.73 13.39
N ASN A 51 -8.86 2.30 12.35
CA ASN A 51 -9.41 3.38 11.54
C ASN A 51 -8.86 3.37 10.10
N GLU A 52 -9.50 4.15 9.23
CA GLU A 52 -9.15 4.30 7.81
C GLU A 52 -7.69 4.72 7.60
N LYS A 53 -7.22 5.68 8.40
CA LYS A 53 -5.87 6.23 8.28
C LYS A 53 -4.81 5.18 8.60
N GLU A 54 -4.99 4.42 9.68
CA GLU A 54 -4.11 3.31 10.04
C GLU A 54 -4.05 2.25 8.94
N ALA A 55 -5.21 1.85 8.41
CA ALA A 55 -5.31 0.90 7.31
C ALA A 55 -4.54 1.36 6.06
N GLN A 56 -4.71 2.62 5.67
CA GLN A 56 -3.98 3.21 4.54
C GLN A 56 -2.47 3.25 4.81
N GLN A 57 -2.05 3.70 6.00
CA GLN A 57 -0.64 3.80 6.36
C GLN A 57 0.06 2.44 6.39
N LEU A 58 -0.63 1.41 6.90
CA LEU A 58 -0.14 0.05 6.88
C LEU A 58 0.03 -0.44 5.43
N ALA A 59 -1.00 -0.28 4.59
CA ALA A 59 -0.94 -0.68 3.19
C ALA A 59 0.19 0.03 2.42
N LEU A 60 0.41 1.33 2.66
CA LEU A 60 1.54 2.08 2.10
C LEU A 60 2.89 1.52 2.56
N SER A 61 3.02 1.20 3.85
CA SER A 61 4.27 0.66 4.42
C SER A 61 4.68 -0.68 3.79
N VAL A 62 3.68 -1.51 3.45
CA VAL A 62 3.90 -2.78 2.76
C VAL A 62 4.33 -2.55 1.33
N GLY A 63 3.61 -1.69 0.59
CA GLY A 63 3.98 -1.34 -0.78
C GLY A 63 5.41 -0.79 -0.86
N TRP A 64 5.82 0.00 0.13
CA TRP A 64 7.21 0.48 0.28
C TRP A 64 8.20 -0.67 0.47
N SER A 65 7.91 -1.59 1.38
CA SER A 65 8.78 -2.73 1.69
C SER A 65 8.94 -3.68 0.51
N LEU A 66 7.89 -3.86 -0.30
CA LEU A 66 7.95 -4.69 -1.51
C LEU A 66 8.73 -4.02 -2.63
N ALA A 67 8.59 -2.70 -2.80
CA ALA A 67 9.44 -1.93 -3.70
C ALA A 67 10.94 -2.02 -3.30
N ASP A 68 11.24 -2.14 -2.01
CA ASP A 68 12.60 -2.40 -1.53
C ASP A 68 13.12 -3.79 -1.93
N GLY A 69 12.29 -4.84 -1.84
CA GLY A 69 12.64 -6.21 -2.22
C GLY A 69 12.76 -6.43 -3.73
N MET A 70 12.01 -5.69 -4.55
CA MET A 70 12.01 -5.79 -6.02
C MET A 70 13.32 -5.31 -6.67
N GLN A 71 14.03 -4.36 -6.06
CA GLN A 71 15.35 -3.91 -6.55
C GLN A 71 16.48 -4.90 -6.27
N ALA A 72 16.26 -5.92 -5.43
CA ALA A 72 17.31 -6.85 -4.99
C ALA A 72 17.53 -8.05 -5.94
N ARG A 73 17.03 -7.99 -7.19
CA ARG A 73 17.21 -9.05 -8.19
C ARG A 73 17.84 -8.55 -9.48
#